data_AF-A0A849WRU3-F1
#
_entry.id   AF-A0A849WRU3-F1
#
_cell.length_a   1.000
_cell.length_b   1.000
_cell.length_c   1.000
_cell.angle_alpha   90.00
_cell.angle_beta   90.00
_cell.angle_gamma   90.00
#
_symmetry.space_group_name_H-M   'P 1'
#
loop_
_entity.id
_entity.type
_entity.pdbx_description
1 polymer ?
#
loop_
_entity_poly.entity_id
_entity_poly.type
_entity_poly.pdbx_seq_one_letter_code
_entity_poly.pdbx_strand_id
1 'polypeptide(L)'
;MKIPIFFILSLFFSTVFAGNIQVGQTVYGNNGSNLVGTVKAIYGEKAEILWRLENGVPHDFDKLFYWPCKLLSESVQCYKDLCNGDEVYANNGNELVGEVKNIFSNGIIEIEWTKLNGRDYDFYKVFYWKREQVTKKINSCKTCL
;
A
#
# COMPACT_ATOMS: atom_id res chain seq x y z
N MET A 1 -43.35 16.46 -46.87
CA MET A 1 -43.18 16.32 -45.40
C MET A 1 -41.83 15.67 -45.15
N LYS A 2 -40.83 16.41 -44.62
CA LYS A 2 -39.47 15.91 -44.36
C LYS A 2 -39.34 15.65 -42.86
N ILE A 3 -39.01 14.42 -42.48
CA ILE A 3 -38.75 14.01 -41.09
C ILE A 3 -37.24 14.13 -40.86
N PRO A 4 -36.76 14.87 -39.86
CA PRO A 4 -35.33 14.90 -39.56
C PRO A 4 -34.98 13.66 -38.72
N ILE A 5 -34.02 12.88 -39.21
CA ILE A 5 -33.38 11.81 -38.45
C ILE A 5 -32.33 12.46 -37.56
N PHE A 6 -32.58 12.49 -36.25
CA PHE A 6 -31.57 12.87 -35.27
C PHE A 6 -30.58 11.73 -35.11
N PHE A 7 -29.38 11.90 -35.65
CA PHE A 7 -28.22 11.06 -35.39
C PHE A 7 -27.76 11.33 -33.95
N ILE A 8 -28.11 10.45 -33.01
CA ILE A 8 -27.58 10.49 -31.65
C ILE A 8 -26.19 9.85 -31.72
N LEU A 9 -25.16 10.69 -31.80
CA LEU A 9 -23.76 10.29 -31.69
C LEU A 9 -23.49 9.89 -30.23
N SER A 10 -23.57 8.59 -29.92
CA SER A 10 -23.20 8.07 -28.61
C SER A 10 -21.68 8.15 -28.45
N LEU A 11 -21.19 9.22 -27.82
CA LEU A 11 -19.82 9.30 -27.32
C LEU A 11 -19.68 8.30 -26.17
N PHE A 12 -19.15 7.12 -26.48
CA PHE A 12 -18.61 6.22 -25.47
C PHE A 12 -17.38 6.90 -24.87
N PHE A 13 -17.56 7.63 -23.77
CA PHE A 13 -16.46 7.90 -22.87
C PHE A 13 -16.09 6.57 -22.23
N SER A 14 -15.09 5.91 -22.78
CA SER A 14 -14.38 4.85 -22.08
C SER A 14 -13.83 5.46 -20.80
N THR A 15 -14.49 5.21 -19.68
CA THR A 15 -13.91 5.43 -18.36
C THR A 15 -12.73 4.48 -18.24
N VAL A 16 -11.56 4.95 -18.62
CA VAL A 16 -10.30 4.31 -18.26
C VAL A 16 -10.21 4.46 -16.75
N PHE A 17 -10.74 3.46 -16.04
CA PHE A 17 -10.54 3.33 -14.60
C PHE A 17 -9.04 3.12 -14.39
N ALA A 18 -8.32 4.20 -14.05
CA ALA A 18 -7.29 4.06 -13.05
C ALA A 18 -7.95 3.33 -11.88
N GLY A 19 -7.32 2.27 -11.35
CA GLY A 19 -7.90 1.43 -10.28
C GLY A 19 -8.34 2.23 -9.05
N ASN A 20 -8.71 1.57 -7.96
CA ASN A 20 -9.32 2.18 -6.76
C ASN A 20 -8.50 3.30 -6.04
N ILE A 21 -7.42 3.78 -6.63
CA ILE A 21 -6.57 4.88 -6.18
C ILE A 21 -7.34 6.20 -6.26
N GLN A 22 -7.38 6.92 -5.13
CA GLN A 22 -8.03 8.22 -5.00
C GLN A 22 -7.04 9.31 -4.57
N VAL A 23 -7.37 10.57 -4.86
CA VAL A 23 -6.60 11.72 -4.35
C VAL A 23 -6.64 11.72 -2.82
N GLY A 24 -5.49 11.98 -2.20
CA GLY A 24 -5.29 11.93 -0.75
C GLY A 24 -4.95 10.53 -0.22
N GLN A 25 -5.08 9.48 -1.03
CA GLN A 25 -4.79 8.11 -0.60
C GLN A 25 -3.28 7.85 -0.50
N THR A 26 -2.90 7.03 0.49
CA THR A 26 -1.56 6.48 0.59
C THR A 26 -1.39 5.37 -0.45
N VAL A 27 -0.27 5.37 -1.15
CA VAL A 27 0.04 4.38 -2.18
C VAL A 27 1.44 3.82 -1.98
N TYR A 28 1.60 2.56 -2.38
CA TYR A 28 2.87 1.88 -2.49
C TYR A 28 3.29 1.79 -3.95
N GLY A 29 4.60 1.96 -4.16
CA GLY A 29 5.25 1.82 -5.45
C GLY A 29 6.57 1.08 -5.33
N ASN A 30 6.94 0.33 -6.37
CA ASN A 30 8.25 -0.31 -6.43
C ASN A 30 8.91 -0.09 -7.79
N ASN A 31 10.09 0.52 -7.78
CA ASN A 31 10.94 0.70 -8.96
C ASN A 31 12.42 0.43 -8.61
N GLY A 32 12.68 -0.70 -7.95
CA GLY A 32 14.00 -1.02 -7.39
C GLY A 32 14.19 -0.51 -5.94
N SER A 33 13.42 0.49 -5.54
CA SER A 33 13.20 0.88 -4.14
C SER A 33 11.72 0.72 -3.79
N ASN A 34 11.45 0.40 -2.52
CA ASN A 34 10.10 0.45 -1.96
C ASN A 34 9.75 1.90 -1.62
N LEU A 35 8.70 2.43 -2.22
CA LEU A 35 8.26 3.81 -2.06
C LEU A 35 6.86 3.84 -1.47
N VAL A 36 6.65 4.73 -0.50
CA VAL A 36 5.32 5.03 0.04
C VAL A 36 5.09 6.52 -0.01
N GLY A 37 3.92 6.92 -0.50
CA GLY A 37 3.59 8.30 -0.80
C GLY A 37 2.10 8.57 -0.71
N THR A 38 1.73 9.82 -0.93
CA THR A 38 0.33 10.25 -0.98
C THR A 38 0.00 10.82 -2.34
N VAL A 39 -1.12 10.38 -2.92
CA VAL A 39 -1.63 10.90 -4.20
C VAL A 39 -2.09 12.34 -4.02
N LYS A 40 -1.54 13.26 -4.81
CA LYS A 40 -1.89 14.68 -4.81
C LYS A 40 -2.85 15.05 -5.93
N ALA A 41 -2.72 14.42 -7.09
CA ALA A 41 -3.63 14.58 -8.21
C ALA A 41 -3.64 13.33 -9.10
N ILE A 42 -4.63 13.22 -9.98
CA ILE A 42 -4.73 12.16 -10.98
C ILE A 42 -5.02 12.80 -12.34
N TYR A 43 -4.23 12.45 -13.34
CA TYR A 43 -4.33 12.92 -14.72
C TYR A 43 -4.45 11.70 -15.65
N GLY A 44 -5.68 11.22 -15.84
CA GLY A 44 -5.95 10.00 -16.61
C GLY A 44 -5.29 8.77 -15.97
N GLU A 45 -4.38 8.11 -16.70
CA GLU A 45 -3.69 6.90 -16.24
C GLU A 45 -2.47 7.16 -15.34
N LYS A 46 -2.18 8.42 -15.01
CA LYS A 46 -1.04 8.78 -14.16
C LYS A 46 -1.50 9.50 -12.90
N ALA A 47 -0.89 9.15 -11.77
CA ALA A 47 -1.04 9.85 -10.50
C ALA A 47 0.19 10.73 -10.25
N GLU A 48 -0.06 11.94 -9.76
CA GLU A 48 0.95 12.82 -9.18
C GLU A 48 1.08 12.51 -7.68
N ILE A 49 2.27 12.15 -7.24
CA ILE A 49 2.52 11.57 -5.91
C ILE A 49 3.60 12.37 -5.19
N LEU A 50 3.32 12.67 -3.93
CA LEU A 50 4.33 13.10 -2.97
C LEU A 50 4.85 11.87 -2.22
N TRP A 51 6.02 11.38 -2.61
CA TRP A 51 6.69 10.29 -1.90
C TRP A 51 7.24 10.78 -0.56
N ARG A 52 7.17 9.93 0.47
CA ARG A 52 7.59 10.26 1.85
C ARG A 52 8.50 9.23 2.49
N LEU A 53 8.47 7.98 2.00
CA LEU A 53 9.37 6.92 2.44
C LEU A 53 10.11 6.33 1.25
N GLU A 54 11.41 6.11 1.42
CA GLU A 54 12.22 5.24 0.57
C GLU A 54 12.81 4.11 1.41
N ASN A 55 12.50 2.86 1.04
CA ASN A 55 12.95 1.66 1.77
C ASN A 55 12.67 1.74 3.28
N GLY A 56 11.59 2.42 3.63
CA GLY A 56 11.05 2.54 4.98
C GLY A 56 11.67 3.64 5.82
N VAL A 57 12.62 4.39 5.24
CA VAL A 57 13.22 5.56 5.85
C VAL A 57 12.50 6.81 5.33
N PRO A 58 12.16 7.78 6.20
CA PRO A 58 11.69 9.09 5.75
C PRO A 58 12.65 9.71 4.75
N HIS A 59 12.13 10.09 3.60
CA HIS A 59 12.90 10.70 2.53
C HIS A 59 12.11 11.88 1.98
N ASP A 60 12.72 13.05 1.98
CA ASP A 60 12.19 14.21 1.28
C ASP A 60 12.69 14.17 -0.16
N PHE A 61 11.75 14.05 -1.09
CA PHE A 61 12.09 14.01 -2.51
C PHE A 61 12.12 15.40 -3.15
N ASP A 62 11.80 16.46 -2.39
CA ASP A 62 11.76 17.87 -2.83
C ASP A 62 10.85 18.17 -4.04
N LYS A 63 10.10 17.18 -4.55
CA LYS A 63 9.24 17.31 -5.73
C LYS A 63 8.15 16.25 -5.82
N LEU A 64 7.19 16.50 -6.70
CA LEU A 64 6.13 15.56 -7.08
C LEU A 64 6.58 14.68 -8.26
N PHE A 65 6.09 13.44 -8.29
CA PHE A 65 6.39 12.47 -9.34
C PHE A 65 5.11 11.98 -10.00
N TYR A 66 5.18 11.76 -11.32
CA TYR A 66 4.07 11.25 -12.12
C TYR A 66 4.27 9.77 -12.39
N TRP A 67 3.40 8.92 -11.84
CA TRP A 67 3.51 7.46 -11.94
C TRP A 67 2.28 6.84 -12.58
N PRO A 68 2.44 5.79 -13.40
CA PRO A 68 1.30 5.05 -13.94
C PRO A 68 0.48 4.43 -12.81
N CYS A 69 -0.83 4.67 -12.79
CA CYS A 69 -1.74 4.16 -11.76
C CYS A 69 -1.69 2.63 -11.65
N LYS A 70 -1.46 1.92 -12.77
CA LYS A 70 -1.33 0.46 -12.80
C LYS A 70 -0.09 -0.09 -12.08
N LEU A 71 0.89 0.74 -11.76
CA LEU A 71 2.12 0.36 -11.05
C LEU A 71 2.06 0.73 -9.56
N LEU A 72 0.92 1.24 -9.11
CA LEU A 72 0.67 1.64 -7.74
C LEU A 72 -0.25 0.62 -7.08
N SER A 73 -0.07 0.47 -5.78
CA SER A 73 -0.98 -0.31 -4.95
C SER A 73 -1.53 0.60 -3.86
N GLU A 74 -2.84 0.68 -3.79
CA GLU A 74 -3.54 1.55 -2.86
C GLU A 74 -3.49 1.01 -1.43
N SER A 75 -3.44 1.91 -0.44
CA SER A 75 -3.57 1.51 0.96
C SER A 75 -4.97 1.01 1.22
N VAL A 76 -5.08 -0.13 1.91
CA VAL A 76 -6.32 -0.77 2.33
C VAL A 76 -6.32 -0.98 3.85
N GLN A 77 -7.50 -1.13 4.44
CA GLN A 77 -7.60 -1.33 5.90
C GLN A 77 -7.16 -2.73 6.31
N CYS A 78 -7.49 -3.74 5.51
CA CYS A 78 -7.16 -5.13 5.74
C CYS A 78 -6.84 -5.84 4.43
N TYR A 79 -5.98 -6.86 4.51
CA TYR A 79 -5.71 -7.78 3.42
C TYR A 79 -5.69 -9.21 3.97
N LYS A 80 -6.64 -10.03 3.52
CA LYS A 80 -7.00 -11.30 4.16
C LYS A 80 -7.43 -11.06 5.61
N ASP A 81 -6.79 -11.73 6.57
CA ASP A 81 -7.07 -11.71 8.00
C ASP A 81 -6.21 -10.71 8.80
N LEU A 82 -5.32 -9.98 8.12
CA LEU A 82 -4.45 -8.97 8.71
C LEU A 82 -4.95 -7.56 8.38
N CYS A 83 -4.93 -6.67 9.37
CA CYS A 83 -5.39 -5.29 9.31
C CYS A 83 -4.33 -4.33 9.84
N ASN A 84 -4.45 -3.04 9.50
CA ASN A 84 -3.64 -1.99 10.09
C ASN A 84 -3.80 -1.98 11.63
N GLY A 85 -2.69 -1.82 12.35
CA GLY A 85 -2.61 -1.87 13.81
C GLY A 85 -2.50 -3.28 14.41
N ASP A 86 -2.58 -4.34 13.61
CA ASP A 86 -2.35 -5.69 14.12
C ASP A 86 -0.88 -5.88 14.53
N GLU A 87 -0.66 -6.55 15.66
CA GLU A 87 0.65 -7.08 16.03
C GLU A 87 0.97 -8.35 15.24
N VAL A 88 2.22 -8.46 14.80
CA VAL A 88 2.70 -9.58 13.98
C VAL A 88 4.03 -10.13 14.49
N TYR A 89 4.23 -11.42 14.22
CA TYR A 89 5.48 -12.16 14.42
C TYR A 89 6.05 -12.59 13.07
N ALA A 90 7.36 -12.55 12.94
CA ALA A 90 8.09 -13.17 11.85
C ALA A 90 9.35 -13.88 12.35
N ASN A 91 9.76 -14.93 11.65
CA ASN A 91 11.04 -15.60 11.89
C ASN A 91 11.77 -15.79 10.56
N ASN A 92 12.90 -15.12 10.41
CA ASN A 92 13.80 -15.27 9.27
C ASN A 92 15.25 -15.45 9.74
N GLY A 93 15.45 -16.38 10.67
CA GLY A 93 16.71 -16.56 11.39
C GLY A 93 16.88 -15.63 12.59
N ASN A 94 16.03 -14.60 12.69
CA ASN A 94 15.78 -13.84 13.90
C ASN A 94 14.28 -13.75 14.12
N GLU A 95 13.87 -13.78 15.38
CA GLU A 95 12.50 -13.55 15.81
C GLU A 95 12.21 -12.06 15.86
N LEU A 96 11.17 -11.64 15.15
CA LEU A 96 10.74 -10.26 15.06
C LEU A 96 9.31 -10.14 15.55
N VAL A 97 9.03 -9.12 16.36
CA VAL A 97 7.67 -8.72 16.73
C VAL A 97 7.50 -7.23 16.45
N GLY A 98 6.35 -6.88 15.87
CA GLY A 98 6.10 -5.52 15.40
C GLY A 98 4.62 -5.27 15.14
N GLU A 99 4.33 -4.08 14.64
CA GLU A 99 2.98 -3.61 14.34
C GLU A 99 2.84 -3.27 12.86
N VAL A 100 1.71 -3.65 12.28
CA VAL A 100 1.36 -3.27 10.90
C VAL A 100 0.96 -1.80 10.84
N LYS A 101 1.72 -0.99 10.10
CA LYS A 101 1.44 0.44 9.92
C LYS A 101 0.59 0.73 8.69
N ASN A 102 0.83 0.01 7.60
CA ASN A 102 0.03 0.10 6.39
C ASN A 102 -0.05 -1.27 5.69
N ILE A 103 -1.15 -1.49 4.99
CA ILE A 103 -1.35 -2.63 4.11
C ILE A 103 -1.72 -2.10 2.73
N PHE A 104 -1.13 -2.69 1.69
CA PHE A 104 -1.40 -2.34 0.30
C PHE A 104 -2.15 -3.44 -0.42
N SER A 105 -2.95 -3.08 -1.42
CA SER A 105 -3.83 -3.98 -2.18
C SER A 105 -3.11 -5.15 -2.88
N ASN A 106 -1.80 -5.02 -3.11
CA ASN A 106 -0.94 -6.07 -3.66
C ASN A 106 -0.42 -7.08 -2.60
N GLY A 107 -0.81 -6.93 -1.34
CA GLY A 107 -0.40 -7.79 -0.23
C GLY A 107 0.95 -7.45 0.39
N ILE A 108 1.59 -6.34 -0.01
CA ILE A 108 2.73 -5.76 0.70
C ILE A 108 2.24 -5.08 1.98
N ILE A 109 3.01 -5.26 3.04
CA ILE A 109 2.71 -4.75 4.37
C ILE A 109 3.90 -3.93 4.85
N GLU A 110 3.63 -2.72 5.31
CA GLU A 110 4.56 -1.85 6.02
C GLU A 110 4.49 -2.17 7.51
N ILE A 111 5.62 -2.60 8.09
CA ILE A 111 5.70 -3.06 9.48
C ILE A 111 6.75 -2.27 10.22
N GLU A 112 6.41 -1.76 11.40
CA GLU A 112 7.37 -1.26 12.37
C GLU A 112 7.74 -2.39 13.31
N TRP A 113 8.93 -2.95 13.16
CA TRP A 113 9.46 -3.94 14.09
C TRP A 113 9.93 -3.23 15.36
N THR A 114 9.60 -3.81 16.52
CA THR A 114 9.95 -3.24 17.83
C THR A 114 10.70 -4.23 18.71
N LYS A 115 10.76 -5.51 18.33
CA LYS A 115 11.54 -6.54 19.04
C LYS A 115 12.39 -7.38 18.10
N LEU A 116 13.58 -7.75 18.58
CA LEU A 116 14.52 -8.67 17.96
C LEU A 116 14.98 -9.72 18.97
N ASN A 117 14.66 -10.99 18.72
CA ASN A 117 14.96 -12.13 19.60
C ASN A 117 14.53 -11.86 21.06
N GLY A 118 13.28 -11.42 21.22
CA GLY A 118 12.66 -11.12 22.51
C GLY A 118 13.10 -9.82 23.19
N ARG A 119 14.06 -9.08 22.62
CA ARG A 119 14.54 -7.79 23.16
C ARG A 119 13.94 -6.63 22.40
N ASP A 120 13.58 -5.56 23.10
CA ASP A 120 13.16 -4.31 22.47
C ASP A 120 14.30 -3.75 21.61
N TYR A 121 13.96 -3.29 20.42
CA TYR A 121 14.91 -2.79 19.44
C TYR A 121 14.26 -1.70 18.59
N ASP A 122 14.93 -0.56 18.46
CA ASP A 122 14.52 0.51 17.57
C ASP A 122 15.27 0.39 16.24
N PHE A 123 14.53 0.06 15.18
CA PHE A 123 15.10 -0.08 13.84
C PHE A 123 15.19 1.25 13.08
N TYR A 124 14.60 2.34 13.60
CA TYR A 124 14.54 3.67 12.98
C TYR A 124 13.96 3.68 11.56
N LYS A 125 13.20 2.65 11.18
CA LYS A 125 12.55 2.50 9.87
C LYS A 125 11.44 1.46 9.91
N VAL A 126 10.54 1.54 8.94
CA VAL A 126 9.60 0.45 8.64
C VAL A 126 10.20 -0.55 7.64
N PHE A 127 9.62 -1.73 7.57
CA PHE A 127 10.03 -2.80 6.67
C PHE A 127 8.85 -3.26 5.83
N TYR A 128 9.14 -3.73 4.62
CA TYR A 128 8.14 -4.22 3.68
C TYR A 128 8.20 -5.73 3.57
N TRP A 129 7.13 -6.38 3.97
CA TRP A 129 7.00 -7.84 3.96
C TRP A 129 5.71 -8.22 3.24
N LYS A 130 5.66 -9.41 2.66
CA LYS A 130 4.41 -9.98 2.12
C LYS A 130 3.60 -10.60 3.24
N ARG A 131 2.27 -10.61 3.09
CA ARG A 131 1.34 -11.22 4.05
C ARG A 131 1.74 -12.62 4.48
N GLU A 132 2.15 -13.48 3.56
CA GLU A 132 2.54 -14.87 3.86
C GLU A 132 3.80 -15.01 4.72
N GLN A 133 4.60 -13.96 4.87
CA GLN A 133 5.85 -14.00 5.63
C GLN A 133 5.67 -13.64 7.12
N VAL A 134 4.46 -13.25 7.52
CA VAL A 134 4.16 -12.80 8.89
C VAL A 134 2.97 -13.55 9.48
N THR A 135 3.00 -13.73 10.79
CA THR A 135 1.93 -14.37 11.57
C THR A 135 1.26 -13.32 12.44
N LYS A 136 -0.06 -13.15 12.30
CA LYS A 136 -0.85 -12.26 13.15
C LYS A 136 -0.88 -12.79 14.59
N LYS A 137 -0.71 -11.91 15.57
CA LYS A 137 -0.92 -12.23 16.99
C LYS A 137 -2.38 -12.60 17.21
N ILE A 138 -2.60 -13.73 17.89
CA ILE A 138 -3.94 -14.20 18.29
C ILE A 138 -4.06 -14.16 19.80
N ASN A 139 -5.27 -13.93 20.30
CA ASN A 139 -5.52 -13.77 21.74
C ASN A 139 -5.68 -15.10 22.48
N SER A 140 -5.75 -16.22 21.77
CA SER A 140 -5.90 -17.55 22.36
C SER A 140 -5.32 -18.62 21.45
N CYS A 141 -4.55 -19.53 22.01
CA CYS A 141 -4.00 -20.68 21.30
C CYS A 141 -4.85 -21.92 21.61
N LYS A 142 -5.42 -22.58 20.58
CA LYS A 142 -6.20 -23.82 20.77
C LYS A 142 -5.35 -25.05 21.05
N THR A 143 -4.04 -24.98 20.80
CA THR A 143 -3.10 -26.11 20.82
C THR A 143 -1.91 -25.91 21.76
N CYS A 144 -1.89 -24.85 22.56
CA CYS A 144 -0.87 -24.64 23.57
C CYS A 144 -1.32 -25.36 24.85
N LEU A 145 -1.04 -26.67 24.91
CA LEU A 145 -1.16 -27.51 26.09
C LEU A 145 0.14 -27.46 26.91
#